data_AF-A0A961HBV5-F1
#
_entry.id   AF-A0A961HBV5-F1
#
_cell.length_a   1.000
_cell.length_b   1.000
_cell.length_c   1.000
_cell.angle_alpha   90.00
_cell.angle_beta   90.00
_cell.angle_gamma   90.00
#
_symmetry.space_group_name_H-M   'P 1'
#
loop_
_entity.id
_entity.type
_entity.pdbx_description
1 polymer ?
#
loop_
_entity_poly.entity_id
_entity_poly.type
_entity_poly.pdbx_seq_one_letter_code
_entity_poly.pdbx_strand_id
1 'polypeptide(L)'
;MTAAERQGRRAFPRHFVVHPNRSALGPDEPGRNGHFRVVRPSAPPRRLTRAACTARVRFPQPWHGYGAAADGSMVLTASKWHSVVAGARSIAVDYGAGEVLPPFGFTDRSRGRGWFWWDGTRTEHSILEAEDAQSHVRRYLEDLFPTALSIELEERR
;
A
#
# COMPACT_ATOMS: atom_id res chain seq x y z
N MET A 1 -45.99 9.42 -37.17
CA MET A 1 -45.21 9.42 -35.91
C MET A 1 -45.35 10.79 -35.28
N THR A 2 -45.99 10.84 -34.12
CA THR A 2 -46.48 12.06 -33.44
C THR A 2 -45.39 12.73 -32.61
N ALA A 3 -45.54 14.04 -32.36
CA ALA A 3 -44.60 14.90 -31.61
C ALA A 3 -44.22 14.40 -30.20
N ALA A 4 -44.88 13.36 -29.68
CA ALA A 4 -44.61 12.74 -28.39
C ALA A 4 -43.29 11.93 -28.33
N GLU A 5 -42.74 11.48 -29.46
CA GLU A 5 -41.52 10.63 -29.46
C GLU A 5 -40.20 11.42 -29.39
N ARG A 6 -40.23 12.76 -29.44
CA ARG A 6 -39.02 13.60 -29.28
C ARG A 6 -38.69 13.96 -27.83
N GLN A 7 -39.55 13.63 -26.87
CA GLN A 7 -39.39 14.00 -25.47
C GLN A 7 -38.64 12.93 -24.64
N GLY A 8 -37.54 12.40 -25.19
CA GLY A 8 -36.69 11.40 -24.53
C GLY A 8 -35.28 11.91 -24.17
N ARG A 9 -35.01 13.21 -24.33
CA ARG A 9 -33.75 13.78 -23.83
C ARG A 9 -33.89 13.96 -22.32
N ARG A 10 -33.40 12.97 -21.56
CA ARG A 10 -33.10 13.07 -20.12
C ARG A 10 -32.46 14.43 -19.88
N ALA A 11 -33.22 15.36 -19.30
CA ALA A 11 -32.69 16.63 -18.86
C ALA A 11 -31.64 16.30 -17.80
N PHE A 12 -30.37 16.61 -18.07
CA PHE A 12 -29.36 16.60 -17.03
C PHE A 12 -29.84 17.59 -15.95
N PRO A 13 -29.98 17.15 -14.69
CA PRO A 13 -30.39 18.06 -13.63
C PRO A 13 -29.36 19.19 -13.57
N ARG A 14 -29.82 20.44 -13.76
CA ARG A 14 -28.96 21.64 -13.70
C ARG A 14 -28.53 21.99 -12.27
N HIS A 15 -28.99 21.21 -11.30
CA HIS A 15 -28.80 21.42 -9.88
C HIS A 15 -28.53 20.06 -9.23
N PHE A 16 -27.40 19.94 -8.54
CA PHE A 16 -27.06 18.78 -7.73
C PHE A 16 -27.38 19.13 -6.27
N VAL A 17 -28.19 18.31 -5.60
CA VAL A 17 -28.35 18.41 -4.14
C VAL A 17 -27.22 17.60 -3.52
N VAL A 18 -26.18 18.29 -3.08
CA VAL A 18 -25.10 17.68 -2.29
C VAL A 18 -25.60 17.56 -0.86
N HIS A 19 -25.79 16.33 -0.36
CA HIS A 19 -26.07 16.10 1.05
C HIS A 19 -25.02 16.82 1.91
N PRO A 20 -25.39 17.42 3.06
CA PRO A 20 -24.44 18.07 3.97
C PRO A 20 -23.26 17.13 4.19
N ASN A 21 -22.13 17.61 3.69
CA ASN A 21 -21.05 16.80 3.20
C ASN A 21 -20.44 15.97 4.34
N ARG A 22 -19.92 14.77 4.03
CA ARG A 22 -18.85 14.13 4.80
C ARG A 22 -17.74 15.15 5.12
N SER A 23 -17.62 16.18 4.29
CA SER A 23 -16.65 17.25 4.45
C SER A 23 -17.06 18.47 5.27
N ALA A 24 -18.25 18.50 5.88
CA ALA A 24 -18.61 19.60 6.79
C ALA A 24 -17.69 19.57 8.02
N LEU A 25 -17.15 20.72 8.41
CA LEU A 25 -16.36 20.84 9.64
C LEU A 25 -17.33 20.86 10.84
N GLY A 26 -17.09 20.02 11.85
CA GLY A 26 -17.93 19.94 13.05
C GLY A 26 -17.31 19.04 14.14
N PRO A 27 -17.76 19.16 15.40
CA PRO A 27 -17.35 18.27 16.49
C PRO A 27 -17.89 16.84 16.27
N ASP A 28 -17.22 15.83 16.84
CA ASP A 28 -17.72 14.45 16.79
C ASP A 28 -18.94 14.29 17.71
N GLU A 29 -20.03 13.77 17.15
CA GLU A 29 -21.20 13.34 17.91
C GLU A 29 -21.47 11.85 17.63
N PRO A 30 -21.97 11.07 18.61
CA PRO A 30 -22.33 9.68 18.40
C PRO A 30 -23.32 9.54 17.24
N GLY A 31 -22.92 8.84 16.17
CA GLY A 31 -23.74 8.66 14.96
C GLY A 31 -23.37 9.56 13.78
N ARG A 32 -22.36 10.44 13.91
CA ARG A 32 -21.83 11.32 12.85
C ARG A 32 -20.34 11.08 12.57
N ASN A 33 -19.98 9.82 12.36
CA ASN A 33 -18.60 9.40 12.13
C ASN A 33 -18.21 9.67 10.67
N GLY A 34 -17.78 10.89 10.34
CA GLY A 34 -17.41 11.18 8.96
C GLY A 34 -16.80 12.54 8.63
N HIS A 35 -16.75 13.50 9.56
CA HIS A 35 -16.28 14.85 9.27
C HIS A 35 -14.86 14.89 8.68
N PHE A 36 -14.70 15.60 7.56
CA PHE A 36 -13.39 15.90 6.98
C PHE A 36 -12.55 16.69 7.97
N ARG A 37 -11.33 16.20 8.21
CA ARG A 37 -10.35 16.90 9.02
C ARG A 37 -9.21 17.32 8.14
N VAL A 38 -8.90 18.61 8.12
CA VAL A 38 -7.57 19.07 7.73
C VAL A 38 -6.65 18.66 8.86
N VAL A 39 -5.92 17.55 8.68
CA VAL A 39 -4.75 17.26 9.49
C VAL A 39 -3.75 18.36 9.16
N ARG A 40 -3.69 19.41 9.96
CA ARG A 40 -2.61 20.39 9.87
C ARG A 40 -1.31 19.58 10.00
N PRO A 41 -0.37 19.65 9.04
CA PRO A 41 0.94 19.06 9.23
C PRO A 41 1.54 19.77 10.44
N SER A 42 1.59 19.10 11.60
CA SER A 42 2.15 19.70 12.82
C SER A 42 3.67 19.92 12.72
N ALA A 43 4.26 19.56 11.59
CA ALA A 43 5.58 19.93 11.15
C ALA A 43 5.57 19.91 9.61
N PRO A 44 6.45 20.66 8.91
CA PRO A 44 6.83 20.26 7.56
C PRO A 44 7.16 18.76 7.59
N PRO A 45 6.78 17.96 6.57
CA PRO A 45 7.22 16.57 6.53
C PRO A 45 8.72 16.61 6.77
N ARG A 46 9.15 16.05 7.91
CA ARG A 46 10.57 15.90 8.23
C ARG A 46 11.14 15.32 6.96
N ARG A 47 11.99 16.08 6.24
CA ARG A 47 12.63 15.60 5.00
C ARG A 47 13.01 14.18 5.33
N LEU A 48 12.43 13.19 4.63
CA LEU A 48 12.73 11.79 4.89
C LEU A 48 14.24 11.70 4.74
N THR A 49 14.94 11.73 5.86
CA THR A 49 16.38 11.77 5.91
C THR A 49 16.78 10.39 5.45
N ARG A 50 17.06 10.31 4.15
CA ARG A 50 17.32 9.14 3.31
C ARG A 50 16.20 8.10 3.30
N ALA A 51 15.68 7.85 2.10
CA ALA A 51 15.38 6.49 1.67
C ALA A 51 16.48 5.55 2.19
N ALA A 52 16.14 4.73 3.18
CA ALA A 52 17.08 3.88 3.89
C ALA A 52 16.99 2.43 3.41
N CYS A 53 15.88 2.00 2.81
CA CYS A 53 15.70 0.64 2.34
C CYS A 53 15.19 0.65 0.90
N THR A 54 15.89 -0.06 0.01
CA THR A 54 15.52 -0.20 -1.40
C THR A 54 15.47 -1.68 -1.77
N ALA A 55 14.38 -2.11 -2.38
CA ALA A 55 14.28 -3.40 -3.07
C ALA A 55 14.17 -3.17 -4.58
N ARG A 56 15.03 -3.84 -5.35
CA ARG A 56 14.98 -3.90 -6.80
C ARG A 56 14.64 -5.32 -7.22
N VAL A 57 13.57 -5.49 -7.97
CA VAL A 57 13.08 -6.78 -8.47
C VAL A 57 13.12 -6.77 -9.99
N ARG A 58 13.84 -7.70 -10.59
CA ARG A 58 13.92 -7.86 -12.04
C ARG A 58 13.00 -8.97 -12.49
N PHE A 59 12.25 -8.75 -13.57
CA PHE A 59 11.34 -9.73 -14.15
C PHE A 59 11.78 -10.13 -15.57
N PRO A 60 11.30 -11.26 -16.12
CA PRO A 60 11.56 -11.67 -17.50
C PRO A 60 11.03 -10.67 -18.52
N GLN A 61 9.84 -10.11 -18.25
CA GLN A 61 9.28 -9.00 -19.02
C GLN A 61 9.54 -7.69 -18.26
N PRO A 62 9.88 -6.59 -18.96
CA PRO A 62 10.07 -5.30 -18.32
C PRO A 62 8.85 -4.87 -17.51
N TRP A 63 9.09 -4.44 -16.27
CA TRP A 63 8.08 -3.86 -15.41
C TRP A 63 7.73 -2.45 -15.89
N HIS A 64 6.45 -2.21 -16.15
CA HIS A 64 5.93 -0.90 -16.59
C HIS A 64 4.98 -0.26 -15.58
N GLY A 65 4.78 -0.88 -14.42
CA GLY A 65 3.91 -0.40 -13.36
C GLY A 65 4.57 0.62 -12.43
N TYR A 66 3.95 0.84 -11.28
CA TYR A 66 4.51 1.70 -10.24
C TYR A 66 5.92 1.22 -9.84
N GLY A 67 6.85 2.16 -9.66
CA GLY A 67 8.24 1.86 -9.32
C GLY A 67 9.09 1.34 -10.50
N ALA A 68 8.61 1.40 -11.75
CA ALA A 68 9.42 1.03 -12.91
C ALA A 68 10.68 1.89 -13.04
N ALA A 69 11.84 1.23 -13.09
CA ALA A 69 13.13 1.82 -13.44
C ALA A 69 13.37 1.75 -14.96
N ALA A 70 14.35 2.53 -15.43
CA ALA A 70 14.66 2.64 -16.86
C ALA A 70 15.11 1.33 -17.52
N ASP A 71 15.62 0.38 -16.75
CA ASP A 71 16.03 -0.96 -17.20
C ASP A 71 14.88 -1.99 -17.15
N GLY A 72 13.67 -1.56 -16.81
CA GLY A 72 12.51 -2.45 -16.66
C GLY A 72 12.46 -3.22 -15.34
N SER A 73 13.29 -2.87 -14.36
CA SER A 73 13.16 -3.41 -13.00
C SER A 73 12.07 -2.68 -12.21
N MET A 74 11.44 -3.35 -11.26
CA MET A 74 10.63 -2.69 -10.23
C MET A 74 11.52 -2.25 -9.07
N VAL A 75 11.44 -0.99 -8.67
CA VAL A 75 12.20 -0.41 -7.56
C VAL A 75 11.24 0.15 -6.51
N LEU A 76 11.36 -0.38 -5.30
CA LEU A 76 10.59 0.04 -4.13
C LEU A 76 11.53 0.61 -3.09
N THR A 77 11.30 1.86 -2.71
CA THR A 77 12.18 2.58 -1.79
C THR A 77 11.37 3.20 -0.68
N ALA A 78 11.81 2.98 0.57
CA ALA A 78 11.18 3.56 1.75
C ALA A 78 12.19 3.83 2.87
N SER A 79 11.71 4.39 3.98
CA SER A 79 12.52 4.63 5.18
C SER A 79 12.74 3.38 6.02
N LYS A 80 11.93 2.33 5.84
CA LYS A 80 11.98 1.08 6.61
C LYS A 80 11.56 -0.10 5.74
N TRP A 81 12.11 -1.29 6.01
CA TRP A 81 11.76 -2.53 5.33
C TRP A 81 10.27 -2.86 5.37
N HIS A 82 9.57 -2.59 6.49
CA HIS A 82 8.12 -2.86 6.59
C HIS A 82 7.30 -2.13 5.51
N SER A 83 7.72 -0.92 5.11
CA SER A 83 7.03 -0.14 4.08
C SER A 83 7.33 -0.68 2.69
N VAL A 84 8.55 -1.17 2.45
CA VAL A 84 8.94 -1.81 1.18
C VAL A 84 8.11 -3.07 0.95
N VAL A 85 8.04 -3.97 1.93
CA VAL A 85 7.27 -5.23 1.81
C VAL A 85 5.75 -5.00 1.72
N ALA A 86 5.23 -3.94 2.37
CA ALA A 86 3.84 -3.55 2.22
C ALA A 86 3.53 -3.02 0.81
N GLY A 87 4.42 -2.21 0.25
CA GLY A 87 4.33 -1.74 -1.14
C GLY A 87 4.41 -2.88 -2.14
N ALA A 88 5.36 -3.79 -1.95
CA ALA A 88 5.50 -5.00 -2.76
C ALA A 88 4.23 -5.85 -2.75
N ARG A 89 3.67 -6.11 -1.56
CA ARG A 89 2.41 -6.86 -1.44
C ARG A 89 1.25 -6.18 -2.15
N SER A 90 1.15 -4.85 -2.05
CA SER A 90 0.09 -4.10 -2.72
C SER A 90 0.20 -4.25 -4.25
N ILE A 91 1.42 -4.20 -4.78
CA ILE A 91 1.68 -4.50 -6.20
C ILE A 91 1.31 -5.94 -6.55
N ALA A 92 1.65 -6.92 -5.72
CA ALA A 92 1.26 -8.31 -5.96
C ALA A 92 -0.27 -8.49 -5.93
N VAL A 93 -1.01 -7.71 -5.12
CA VAL A 93 -2.48 -7.69 -5.15
C VAL A 93 -3.01 -7.08 -6.44
N ASP A 94 -2.44 -5.95 -6.89
CA ASP A 94 -2.96 -5.21 -8.04
C ASP A 94 -2.59 -5.87 -9.38
N TYR A 95 -1.43 -6.54 -9.46
CA TYR A 95 -0.84 -7.04 -10.70
C TYR A 95 -0.56 -8.56 -10.70
N GLY A 96 -0.75 -9.24 -9.58
CA GLY A 96 -0.60 -10.69 -9.49
C GLY A 96 -1.79 -11.44 -10.07
N ALA A 97 -1.55 -12.64 -10.62
CA ALA A 97 -2.57 -13.49 -11.22
C ALA A 97 -3.12 -14.58 -10.27
N GLY A 98 -2.79 -14.53 -8.97
CA GLY A 98 -3.05 -15.61 -8.03
C GLY A 98 -3.30 -15.15 -6.60
N GLU A 99 -3.42 -16.13 -5.69
CA GLU A 99 -3.56 -15.88 -4.26
C GLU A 99 -2.30 -15.20 -3.73
N VAL A 100 -2.48 -14.03 -3.10
CA VAL A 100 -1.37 -13.24 -2.56
C VAL A 100 -1.07 -13.71 -1.14
N LEU A 101 0.22 -13.84 -0.84
CA LEU A 101 0.69 -14.17 0.50
C LEU A 101 0.06 -13.30 1.60
N PRO A 102 -0.02 -13.83 2.84
CA PRO A 102 -0.39 -13.02 4.00
C PRO A 102 0.50 -11.76 4.11
N PRO A 103 0.03 -10.71 4.82
CA PRO A 103 0.89 -9.59 5.17
C PRO A 103 2.21 -10.06 5.76
N PHE A 104 3.32 -9.41 5.37
CA PHE A 104 4.67 -9.73 5.85
C PHE A 104 4.70 -9.97 7.36
N GLY A 105 4.20 -9.02 8.14
CA GLY A 105 4.03 -9.23 9.56
C GLY A 105 2.98 -8.32 10.15
N PHE A 106 2.30 -8.81 11.18
CA PHE A 106 1.31 -8.03 11.89
C PHE A 106 1.29 -8.39 13.38
N THR A 107 0.74 -7.48 14.16
CA THR A 107 0.42 -7.74 15.57
C THR A 107 -1.08 -7.91 15.68
N ASP A 108 -1.52 -8.95 16.39
CA ASP A 108 -2.93 -9.18 16.67
C ASP A 108 -3.12 -9.25 18.18
N ARG A 109 -3.66 -8.16 18.75
CA ARG A 109 -3.90 -8.04 20.19
C ARG A 109 -4.86 -9.12 20.72
N SER A 110 -5.74 -9.65 19.88
CA SER A 110 -6.66 -10.72 20.27
C SER A 110 -5.96 -12.09 20.40
N ARG A 111 -4.83 -12.28 19.71
CA ARG A 111 -4.00 -13.50 19.75
C ARG A 111 -2.81 -13.39 20.72
N GLY A 112 -2.78 -12.34 21.54
CA GLY A 112 -1.77 -12.08 22.55
C GLY A 112 -0.65 -11.15 22.10
N ARG A 113 0.42 -11.06 22.90
CA ARG A 113 1.60 -10.23 22.58
C ARG A 113 2.51 -10.93 21.57
N GLY A 114 3.16 -10.17 20.70
CA GLY A 114 4.12 -10.66 19.72
C GLY A 114 3.73 -10.36 18.28
N TRP A 115 4.62 -10.73 17.37
CA TRP A 115 4.50 -10.57 15.93
C TRP A 115 4.19 -11.91 15.27
N PHE A 116 3.25 -11.87 14.33
CA PHE A 116 2.91 -12.98 13.45
C PHE A 116 3.46 -12.68 12.06
N TRP A 117 4.14 -13.65 11.46
CA TRP A 117 4.81 -13.50 10.17
C TRP A 117 4.12 -14.29 9.06
N TRP A 118 4.39 -13.90 7.82
CA TRP A 118 3.82 -14.53 6.62
C TRP A 118 4.08 -16.03 6.51
N ASP A 119 5.19 -16.51 7.08
CA ASP A 119 5.60 -17.92 7.04
C ASP A 119 5.01 -18.75 8.20
N GLY A 120 4.06 -18.18 8.94
CA GLY A 120 3.39 -18.84 10.06
C GLY A 120 4.18 -18.82 11.37
N THR A 121 5.40 -18.27 11.38
CA THR A 121 6.20 -18.13 12.60
C THR A 121 5.67 -16.98 13.48
N ARG A 122 6.05 -17.03 14.77
CA ARG A 122 5.72 -16.01 15.76
C ARG A 122 6.95 -15.67 16.59
N THR A 123 7.16 -14.39 16.83
CA THR A 123 8.26 -13.88 17.67
C THR A 123 7.76 -12.83 18.66
N GLU A 124 8.49 -12.61 19.76
CA GLU A 124 8.15 -11.53 20.69
C GLU A 124 8.52 -10.15 20.15
N HIS A 125 9.66 -10.08 19.45
CA HIS A 125 10.20 -8.88 18.83
C HIS A 125 10.07 -8.91 17.31
N SER A 126 10.19 -7.75 16.66
CA SER A 126 10.13 -7.67 15.21
C SER A 126 11.38 -8.26 14.57
N ILE A 127 11.25 -9.21 13.63
CA ILE A 127 12.41 -9.74 12.88
C ILE A 127 13.06 -8.67 11.99
N LEU A 128 12.38 -7.55 11.76
CA LEU A 128 12.94 -6.39 11.04
C LEU A 128 13.87 -5.54 11.90
N GLU A 129 13.95 -5.80 13.21
CA GLU A 129 14.90 -5.15 14.12
C GLU A 129 16.16 -6.01 14.32
N ALA A 130 16.18 -7.24 13.81
CA ALA A 130 17.31 -8.15 13.86
C ALA A 130 18.33 -7.86 12.74
N GLU A 131 19.55 -8.40 12.91
CA GLU A 131 20.65 -8.21 11.95
C GLU A 131 20.35 -8.84 10.58
N ASP A 132 19.57 -9.92 10.56
CA ASP A 132 19.17 -10.69 9.38
C ASP A 132 17.86 -10.22 8.73
N ALA A 133 17.36 -9.03 9.07
CA ALA A 133 16.13 -8.47 8.53
C ALA A 133 16.04 -8.53 6.99
N GLN A 134 17.14 -8.27 6.27
CA GLN A 134 17.17 -8.33 4.81
C GLN A 134 16.96 -9.74 4.26
N SER A 135 17.45 -10.77 4.95
CA SER A 135 17.24 -12.17 4.56
C SER A 135 15.76 -12.53 4.60
N HIS A 136 15.07 -12.09 5.65
CA HIS A 136 13.62 -12.25 5.80
C HIS A 136 12.84 -11.50 4.72
N VAL A 137 13.21 -10.24 4.44
CA VAL A 137 12.61 -9.46 3.36
C VAL A 137 12.81 -10.13 2.00
N ARG A 138 14.03 -10.62 1.72
CA ARG A 138 14.34 -11.29 0.45
C ARG A 138 13.45 -12.50 0.25
N ARG A 139 13.39 -13.40 1.26
CA ARG A 139 12.55 -14.61 1.20
C ARG A 139 11.09 -14.27 0.93
N TYR A 140 10.55 -13.28 1.62
CA TYR A 140 9.18 -12.84 1.37
C TYR A 140 8.97 -12.34 -0.06
N LEU A 141 9.90 -11.56 -0.61
CA LEU A 141 9.80 -11.04 -1.97
C LEU A 141 9.97 -12.14 -3.03
N GLU A 142 10.80 -13.15 -2.77
CA GLU A 142 10.95 -14.34 -3.61
C GLU A 142 9.64 -15.13 -3.66
N ASP A 143 9.01 -15.36 -2.50
CA ASP A 143 7.72 -16.04 -2.42
C ASP A 143 6.61 -15.21 -3.09
N LEU A 144 6.67 -13.88 -2.97
CA LEU A 144 5.66 -12.95 -3.51
C LEU A 144 5.76 -12.78 -5.03
N PHE A 145 6.98 -12.87 -5.57
CA PHE A 145 7.28 -12.71 -6.99
C PHE A 145 8.05 -13.93 -7.51
N PRO A 146 7.41 -15.10 -7.61
CA PRO A 146 8.09 -16.35 -7.95
C PRO A 146 8.70 -16.36 -9.36
N THR A 147 8.25 -15.46 -10.24
CA THR A 147 8.79 -15.31 -11.60
C THR A 147 9.92 -14.29 -11.67
N ALA A 148 10.32 -13.67 -10.57
CA ALA A 148 11.43 -12.72 -10.55
C ALA A 148 12.74 -13.42 -10.93
N LEU A 149 13.57 -12.73 -11.73
CA LEU A 149 14.91 -13.17 -12.11
C LEU A 149 15.94 -12.85 -11.03
N SER A 150 15.79 -11.72 -10.36
CA SER A 150 16.67 -11.30 -9.26
C SER A 150 15.98 -10.34 -8.31
N ILE A 151 16.40 -10.39 -7.04
CA ILE A 151 15.95 -9.48 -5.98
C ILE A 151 17.19 -8.93 -5.26
N GLU A 152 17.41 -7.63 -5.41
CA GLU A 152 18.51 -6.90 -4.79
C GLU A 152 17.96 -6.01 -3.68
N LEU A 153 18.62 -6.05 -2.52
CA LEU A 153 18.25 -5.27 -1.33
C LEU A 153 19.42 -4.37 -0.95
N GLU A 154 19.15 -3.10 -0.74
CA GLU A 154 20.12 -2.12 -0.26
C GLU A 154 19.56 -1.41 0.97
N GLU A 155 20.37 -1.30 2.02
CA GLU A 155 20.06 -0.47 3.18
C GLU A 155 21.12 0.60 3.39
N ARG A 156 20.69 1.87 3.37
CA ARG A 156 21.55 3.04 3.61
C ARG A 156 21.30 3.56 5.01
N ARG A 157 22.23 3.24 5.92
CA ARG A 157 22.26 3.77 7.29
C ARG A 157 22.86 5.18 7.33
#